data_AF-A0A2I1G3Y2-F1
#
_entry.id   AF-A0A2I1G3Y2-F1
#
_cell.length_a   1.000
_cell.length_b   1.000
_cell.length_c   1.000
_cell.angle_alpha   90.00
_cell.angle_beta   90.00
_cell.angle_gamma   90.00
#
_symmetry.space_group_name_H-M   'P 1'
#
loop_
_entity.id
_entity.type
_entity.pdbx_description
1 polymer ?
#
loop_
_entity_poly.entity_id
_entity_poly.type
_entity_poly.pdbx_seq_one_letter_code
_entity_poly.pdbx_strand_id
1 'polypeptide(L)'
;MDYSSMLKHLGGFLMFCKIFILWFIFLFENKISYFNNLAKKAKEAGIVVPPNSFSKSGSPSLNKNEKSNKLSKCSKCGGTRTAIGWCRPCDTAKLKAHFKNWTSGNEELDQFLRETQLNANTPFDYMRWINFDSFSDVKFEAQGGFGKVYSAKSSAWGKVALKFLDNSESLASDFLDELRAHHRCSLGSGIIDCYGVSKDPETNRYVMVMRFADHGSLRKYLTKYFAELSWDEKIILFDRIAKGLQGIHDSGLVHRDFHR
;
A
#
# COMPACT_ATOMS: atom_id res chain seq x y z
N MET A 1 -35.32 24.73 -1.60
CA MET A 1 -34.82 23.70 -2.52
C MET A 1 -34.10 22.67 -1.66
N ASP A 2 -34.67 21.47 -1.57
CA ASP A 2 -34.32 20.44 -0.59
C ASP A 2 -33.13 19.59 -1.09
N TYR A 3 -32.04 19.58 -0.32
CA TYR A 3 -30.82 18.78 -0.58
C TYR A 3 -31.12 17.27 -0.70
N SER A 4 -32.23 16.80 -0.13
CA SER A 4 -32.71 15.41 -0.23
C SER A 4 -33.10 15.00 -1.66
N SER A 5 -33.49 15.96 -2.50
CA SER A 5 -33.87 15.72 -3.89
C SER A 5 -32.68 15.60 -4.85
N MET A 6 -31.52 16.19 -4.51
CA MET A 6 -30.34 16.18 -5.37
C MET A 6 -29.56 14.86 -5.29
N LEU A 7 -29.69 14.14 -4.16
CA LEU A 7 -29.05 12.85 -3.93
C LEU A 7 -29.74 11.68 -4.64
N LYS A 8 -30.97 11.84 -5.15
CA LYS A 8 -31.68 10.78 -5.90
C LYS A 8 -31.32 10.71 -7.38
N HIS A 9 -30.67 11.73 -7.94
CA HIS A 9 -30.22 11.75 -9.35
C HIS A 9 -28.73 11.42 -9.54
N LEU A 10 -27.97 11.20 -8.45
CA LEU A 10 -26.58 10.69 -8.48
C LEU A 10 -26.52 9.21 -8.04
N GLY A 11 -27.54 8.44 -8.44
CA GLY A 11 -27.56 6.99 -8.30
C GLY A 11 -26.58 6.34 -9.28
N GLY A 12 -25.39 6.01 -8.78
CA GLY A 12 -24.34 5.29 -9.50
C GLY A 12 -23.04 6.10 -9.54
N PHE A 13 -21.96 5.55 -8.97
CA PHE A 13 -20.62 6.15 -8.81
C PHE A 13 -20.31 6.96 -7.54
N LEU A 14 -20.64 6.42 -6.37
CA LEU A 14 -19.88 6.73 -5.14
C LEU A 14 -19.38 5.41 -4.55
N MET A 15 -18.27 4.88 -5.07
CA MET A 15 -17.54 3.82 -4.36
C MET A 15 -17.00 4.41 -3.05
N PHE A 16 -17.23 3.73 -1.94
CA PHE A 16 -16.84 4.16 -0.61
C PHE A 16 -15.50 3.50 -0.28
N CYS A 17 -14.53 4.25 0.24
CA CYS A 17 -13.33 3.64 0.79
C CYS A 17 -13.47 3.63 2.32
N LYS A 18 -13.99 2.52 2.85
CA LYS A 18 -14.24 2.33 4.29
C LYS A 18 -12.96 1.93 5.05
N ILE A 19 -11.82 1.74 4.37
CA ILE A 19 -10.58 1.21 5.01
C ILE A 19 -9.73 2.21 5.76
N PHE A 20 -9.87 3.52 5.57
CA PHE A 20 -8.79 4.43 6.00
C PHE A 20 -8.81 4.90 7.46
N ILE A 21 -9.62 4.26 8.31
CA ILE A 21 -9.74 4.65 9.71
C ILE A 21 -8.86 3.79 10.60
N LEU A 22 -7.75 4.41 10.99
CA LEU A 22 -7.02 4.33 12.27
C LEU A 22 -5.52 4.05 12.17
N TRP A 23 -5.00 3.63 11.02
CA TRP A 23 -3.60 3.23 10.92
C TRP A 23 -2.90 4.07 9.85
N PHE A 24 -2.56 5.29 10.22
CA PHE A 24 -1.53 6.07 9.55
C PHE A 24 -0.39 6.17 10.54
N ILE A 25 0.75 5.55 10.22
CA ILE A 25 2.14 6.00 10.43
C ILE A 25 3.03 4.77 10.24
N PHE A 26 3.77 4.71 9.13
CA PHE A 26 5.13 4.16 9.11
C PHE A 26 5.88 4.49 7.81
N LEU A 27 6.14 5.78 7.54
CA LEU A 27 7.10 6.11 6.46
C LEU A 27 8.35 6.82 6.97
N PHE A 28 8.49 7.07 8.28
CA PHE A 28 9.59 7.91 8.78
C PHE A 28 10.92 7.16 8.84
N GLU A 29 10.96 5.94 9.40
CA GLU A 29 12.25 5.27 9.59
C GLU A 29 12.60 4.30 8.46
N ASN A 30 11.62 3.62 7.86
CA ASN A 30 11.92 2.53 6.93
C ASN A 30 12.48 3.01 5.59
N LYS A 31 12.11 4.20 5.07
CA LYS A 31 12.73 4.68 3.82
C LYS A 31 14.19 5.06 4.04
N ILE A 32 14.52 5.82 5.09
CA ILE A 32 15.91 6.23 5.37
C ILE A 32 16.78 5.02 5.73
N SER A 33 16.28 4.13 6.61
CA SER A 33 16.98 2.89 6.96
C SER A 33 17.13 1.96 5.75
N TYR A 34 16.09 1.75 4.95
CA TYR A 34 16.17 0.97 3.71
C TYR A 34 17.12 1.60 2.70
N PHE A 35 17.08 2.92 2.48
CA PHE A 35 17.99 3.61 1.57
C PHE A 35 19.44 3.53 2.05
N ASN A 36 19.70 3.66 3.36
CA ASN A 36 21.02 3.49 3.93
C ASN A 36 21.52 2.04 3.79
N ASN A 37 20.63 1.07 3.98
CA ASN A 37 20.94 -0.35 3.82
C ASN A 37 21.14 -0.73 2.34
N LEU A 38 20.38 -0.11 1.42
CA LEU A 38 20.52 -0.26 -0.02
C LEU A 38 21.80 0.41 -0.53
N ALA A 39 22.15 1.58 0.00
CA ALA A 39 23.41 2.28 -0.29
C ALA A 39 24.62 1.47 0.23
N LYS A 40 24.49 0.85 1.40
CA LYS A 40 25.49 -0.07 1.95
C LYS A 40 25.66 -1.32 1.08
N LYS A 41 24.57 -1.98 0.69
CA LYS A 41 24.58 -3.14 -0.23
C LYS A 41 25.09 -2.78 -1.63
N ALA A 42 24.78 -1.59 -2.12
CA ALA A 42 25.31 -1.09 -3.39
C ALA A 42 26.83 -0.88 -3.32
N LYS A 43 27.33 -0.32 -2.20
CA LYS A 43 28.76 -0.16 -1.94
C LYS A 43 29.48 -1.50 -1.82
N GLU A 44 28.89 -2.49 -1.14
CA GLU A 44 29.40 -3.87 -1.04
C GLU A 44 29.42 -4.60 -2.40
N ALA A 45 28.50 -4.26 -3.31
CA ALA A 45 28.42 -4.79 -4.66
C ALA A 45 29.28 -4.02 -5.70
N GLY A 46 30.13 -3.08 -5.28
CA GLY A 46 30.98 -2.29 -6.18
C GLY A 46 30.23 -1.25 -7.02
N ILE A 47 28.99 -0.92 -6.68
CA ILE A 47 28.17 0.09 -7.37
C ILE A 47 28.53 1.46 -6.81
N VAL A 48 29.12 2.33 -7.63
CA VAL A 48 29.45 3.71 -7.25
C VAL A 48 28.17 4.55 -7.20
N VAL A 49 27.76 4.94 -6.00
CA VAL A 49 26.63 5.86 -5.78
C VAL A 49 27.18 7.29 -5.73
N PRO A 50 26.75 8.22 -6.63
CA PRO A 50 27.27 9.59 -6.65
C PRO A 50 26.98 10.34 -5.33
N PRO A 51 27.91 11.18 -4.83
CA PRO A 51 27.64 12.06 -3.70
C PRO A 51 26.46 12.99 -4.03
N ASN A 52 25.53 13.17 -3.09
CA ASN A 52 24.29 13.95 -3.21
C ASN A 52 23.13 13.34 -4.02
N SER A 53 23.11 12.02 -4.28
CA SER A 53 21.91 11.37 -4.84
C SER A 53 20.70 11.35 -3.89
N PHE A 54 20.89 11.66 -2.60
CA PHE A 54 19.84 11.60 -1.57
C PHE A 54 19.75 12.83 -0.65
N SER A 55 20.49 13.90 -0.95
CA SER A 55 20.40 15.18 -0.22
C SER A 55 19.99 16.29 -1.17
N LYS A 56 18.71 16.69 -1.09
CA LYS A 56 18.27 18.07 -1.33
C LYS A 56 16.88 18.27 -0.72
N SER A 57 16.88 18.76 0.52
CA SER A 57 15.88 19.68 1.03
C SER A 57 16.01 20.99 0.24
N GLY A 58 14.89 21.50 -0.25
CA GLY A 58 14.83 22.73 -1.04
C GLY A 58 13.71 22.63 -2.06
N SER A 59 12.61 23.33 -1.81
CA SER A 59 11.51 23.53 -2.76
C SER A 59 12.05 24.18 -4.03
N PRO A 60 11.85 23.59 -5.23
CA PRO A 60 12.03 24.30 -6.47
C PRO A 60 10.65 24.56 -7.09
N SER A 61 10.32 25.83 -7.28
CA SER A 61 9.38 26.28 -8.30
C SER A 61 9.62 25.49 -9.59
N LEU A 62 8.56 24.85 -10.09
CA LEU A 62 8.58 23.98 -11.27
C LEU A 62 9.01 24.76 -12.52
N ASN A 63 10.31 24.76 -12.81
CA ASN A 63 10.80 24.87 -14.17
C ASN A 63 10.85 23.46 -14.75
N LYS A 64 9.89 23.17 -15.63
CA LYS A 64 9.86 21.97 -16.47
C LYS A 64 11.05 22.05 -17.44
N ASN A 65 12.17 21.41 -17.11
CA ASN A 65 13.07 20.73 -18.04
C ASN A 65 14.27 20.11 -17.30
N GLU A 66 14.52 18.84 -17.62
CA GLU A 66 15.77 18.08 -17.42
C GLU A 66 16.17 17.63 -16.01
N LYS A 67 15.72 16.42 -15.66
CA LYS A 67 16.58 15.29 -15.26
C LYS A 67 15.75 14.01 -15.35
N SER A 68 15.56 13.49 -16.57
CA SER A 68 15.07 12.12 -16.75
C SER A 68 16.11 11.19 -16.14
N ASN A 69 15.84 10.67 -14.95
CA ASN A 69 16.66 9.64 -14.34
C ASN A 69 16.51 8.39 -15.25
N LYS A 70 17.43 8.21 -16.21
CA LYS A 70 17.31 7.20 -17.26
C LYS A 70 17.40 5.82 -16.60
N LEU A 71 16.25 5.19 -16.39
CA LEU A 71 16.18 3.87 -15.78
C LEU A 71 17.04 2.88 -16.58
N SER A 72 17.83 2.08 -15.86
CA SER A 72 18.73 1.10 -16.47
C SER A 72 18.01 0.13 -17.41
N LYS A 73 18.73 -0.35 -18.44
CA LYS A 73 18.22 -1.41 -19.32
C LYS A 73 18.06 -2.72 -18.55
N CYS A 74 17.04 -3.49 -18.90
CA CYS A 74 16.83 -4.84 -18.39
C CYS A 74 17.91 -5.78 -18.93
N SER A 75 18.61 -6.49 -18.06
CA SER A 75 19.61 -7.48 -18.47
C SER A 75 19.03 -8.69 -19.20
N LYS A 76 17.72 -8.97 -19.05
CA LYS A 76 17.07 -10.12 -19.69
C LYS A 76 16.56 -9.85 -21.10
N CYS A 77 15.95 -8.70 -21.34
CA CYS A 77 15.31 -8.38 -22.63
C CYS A 77 15.89 -7.15 -23.33
N GLY A 78 16.85 -6.44 -22.73
CA GLY A 78 17.45 -5.22 -23.28
C GLY A 78 16.56 -3.96 -23.25
N GLY A 79 15.27 -4.10 -22.94
CA GLY A 79 14.32 -2.99 -22.86
C GLY A 79 14.55 -2.07 -21.65
N THR A 80 13.98 -0.87 -21.70
CA THR A 80 14.03 0.09 -20.58
C THR A 80 13.18 -0.39 -19.42
N ARG A 81 13.72 -0.37 -18.20
CA ARG A 81 12.96 -0.66 -16.98
C ARG A 81 11.95 0.45 -16.68
N THR A 82 10.81 0.10 -16.11
CA THR A 82 9.80 1.08 -15.66
C THR A 82 10.01 1.52 -14.22
N ALA A 83 10.72 0.72 -13.42
CA ALA A 83 11.19 1.11 -12.09
C ALA A 83 12.51 0.41 -11.74
N ILE A 84 13.15 0.85 -10.66
CA ILE A 84 14.37 0.20 -10.14
C ILE A 84 14.05 -1.27 -9.85
N GLY A 85 14.79 -2.18 -10.46
CA GLY A 85 14.59 -3.62 -10.29
C GLY A 85 13.37 -4.21 -10.99
N TRP A 86 12.60 -3.43 -11.77
CA TRP A 86 11.38 -3.90 -12.42
C TRP A 86 11.39 -3.63 -13.92
N CYS A 87 11.28 -4.71 -14.70
CA CYS A 87 11.08 -4.70 -16.13
C CYS A 87 9.69 -5.24 -16.43
N ARG A 88 8.72 -4.36 -16.68
CA ARG A 88 7.31 -4.73 -16.87
C ARG A 88 7.13 -5.93 -17.82
N PRO A 89 7.69 -6.00 -19.05
CA PRO A 89 7.54 -7.19 -19.89
C PRO A 89 8.05 -8.49 -19.24
N CYS A 90 9.25 -8.46 -18.63
CA CYS A 90 9.85 -9.65 -18.04
C CYS A 90 9.13 -10.08 -16.76
N ASP A 91 8.79 -9.14 -15.89
CA ASP A 91 8.20 -9.43 -14.59
C ASP A 91 6.72 -9.79 -14.71
N THR A 92 5.97 -9.13 -15.59
CA THR A 92 4.60 -9.56 -15.95
C THR A 92 4.59 -10.97 -16.57
N ALA A 93 5.57 -11.32 -17.41
CA ALA A 93 5.67 -12.67 -17.96
C ALA A 93 5.90 -13.74 -16.88
N LYS A 94 6.78 -13.45 -15.89
CA LYS A 94 6.96 -14.34 -14.73
C LYS A 94 5.68 -14.50 -13.92
N LEU A 95 4.98 -13.39 -13.64
CA LEU A 95 3.72 -13.41 -12.90
C LEU A 95 2.68 -14.28 -13.63
N LYS A 96 2.51 -14.08 -14.95
CA LYS A 96 1.61 -14.89 -15.79
C LYS A 96 1.90 -16.39 -15.69
N ALA A 97 3.16 -16.79 -15.65
CA ALA A 97 3.54 -18.20 -15.53
C ALA A 97 3.05 -18.83 -14.21
N HIS A 98 2.89 -18.04 -13.15
CA HIS A 98 2.41 -18.50 -11.84
C HIS A 98 0.89 -18.49 -11.69
N PHE A 99 0.12 -17.94 -12.64
CA PHE A 99 -1.35 -17.84 -12.52
C PHE A 99 -2.05 -19.19 -12.42
N LYS A 100 -1.42 -20.27 -12.90
CA LYS A 100 -1.96 -21.64 -12.80
C LYS A 100 -1.63 -22.32 -11.47
N ASN A 101 -0.73 -21.75 -10.67
CA ASN A 101 -0.18 -22.39 -9.47
C ASN A 101 -0.92 -21.99 -8.19
N TRP A 102 -1.86 -21.04 -8.26
CA TRP A 102 -2.63 -20.60 -7.12
C TRP A 102 -4.05 -20.20 -7.55
N THR A 103 -4.98 -20.34 -6.63
CA THR A 103 -6.34 -19.82 -6.71
C THR A 103 -6.82 -19.51 -5.30
N SER A 104 -7.63 -18.47 -5.15
CA SER A 104 -8.30 -18.16 -3.89
C SER A 104 -9.54 -19.02 -3.63
N GLY A 105 -10.01 -19.75 -4.65
CA GLY A 105 -11.35 -20.34 -4.67
C GLY A 105 -12.46 -19.33 -4.98
N ASN A 106 -12.13 -18.09 -5.36
CA ASN A 106 -13.06 -17.09 -5.86
C ASN A 106 -12.54 -16.49 -7.18
N GLU A 107 -13.29 -16.71 -8.26
CA GLU A 107 -12.86 -16.33 -9.61
C GLU A 107 -12.75 -14.80 -9.79
N GLU A 108 -13.64 -14.03 -9.17
CA GLU A 108 -13.66 -12.57 -9.27
C GLU A 108 -12.43 -11.93 -8.58
N LEU A 109 -12.09 -12.43 -7.39
CA LEU A 109 -10.89 -12.05 -6.66
C LEU A 109 -9.62 -12.46 -7.44
N ASP A 110 -9.60 -13.68 -7.95
CA ASP A 110 -8.47 -14.18 -8.75
C ASP A 110 -8.26 -13.33 -10.01
N GLN A 111 -9.34 -12.97 -10.70
CA GLN A 111 -9.30 -12.07 -11.85
C GLN A 111 -8.74 -10.70 -11.46
N PHE A 112 -9.27 -10.10 -10.38
CA PHE A 112 -8.80 -8.81 -9.90
C PHE A 112 -7.30 -8.83 -9.56
N LEU A 113 -6.83 -9.82 -8.80
CA LEU A 113 -5.42 -9.97 -8.44
C LEU A 113 -4.54 -10.09 -9.70
N ARG A 114 -4.96 -10.88 -10.69
CA ARG A 114 -4.25 -10.98 -11.98
C ARG A 114 -4.24 -9.63 -12.72
N GLU A 115 -5.34 -8.90 -12.76
CA GLU A 115 -5.40 -7.58 -13.38
C GLU A 115 -4.40 -6.59 -12.74
N THR A 116 -4.30 -6.57 -11.40
CA THR A 116 -3.29 -5.74 -10.72
C THR A 116 -1.86 -6.13 -11.14
N GLN A 117 -1.58 -7.43 -11.21
CA GLN A 117 -0.28 -8.00 -11.59
C GLN A 117 0.11 -7.72 -13.04
N LEU A 118 -0.86 -7.69 -13.95
CA LEU A 118 -0.64 -7.39 -15.38
C LEU A 118 -0.39 -5.90 -15.65
N ASN A 119 -0.93 -5.04 -14.80
CA ASN A 119 -0.87 -3.59 -14.97
C ASN A 119 0.23 -2.91 -14.14
N ALA A 120 0.94 -3.65 -13.29
CA ALA A 120 2.01 -3.14 -12.43
C ALA A 120 3.18 -2.50 -13.21
N ASN A 121 3.53 -1.28 -12.81
CA ASN A 121 4.71 -0.56 -13.30
C ASN A 121 5.89 -0.65 -12.34
N THR A 122 5.64 -1.02 -11.09
CA THR A 122 6.62 -1.24 -10.03
C THR A 122 6.32 -2.53 -9.26
N PRO A 123 7.27 -3.07 -8.47
CA PRO A 123 7.05 -4.29 -7.68
C PRO A 123 6.09 -4.08 -6.49
N PHE A 124 5.65 -2.85 -6.26
CA PHE A 124 4.75 -2.46 -5.17
C PHE A 124 3.33 -2.12 -5.66
N ASP A 125 3.10 -2.16 -6.99
CA ASP A 125 1.82 -1.73 -7.58
C ASP A 125 0.75 -2.83 -7.59
N TYR A 126 1.09 -4.08 -7.25
CA TYR A 126 0.17 -5.21 -7.37
C TYR A 126 0.01 -5.99 -6.08
N MET A 127 -1.15 -6.64 -5.97
CA MET A 127 -1.51 -7.50 -4.85
C MET A 127 -1.21 -8.96 -5.16
N ARG A 128 -0.87 -9.72 -4.12
CA ARG A 128 -0.54 -11.15 -4.22
C ARG A 128 -1.64 -12.00 -3.60
N TRP A 129 -1.83 -13.20 -4.12
CA TRP A 129 -2.39 -14.28 -3.32
C TRP A 129 -1.30 -14.80 -2.39
N ILE A 130 -1.63 -14.94 -1.10
CA ILE A 130 -0.69 -15.34 -0.06
C ILE A 130 -1.33 -16.49 0.70
N ASN A 131 -0.68 -17.65 0.74
CA ASN A 131 -1.16 -18.78 1.52
C ASN A 131 -1.08 -18.44 3.02
N PHE A 132 -2.14 -18.76 3.77
CA PHE A 132 -2.26 -18.34 5.17
C PHE A 132 -1.24 -19.02 6.10
N ASP A 133 -0.81 -20.23 5.73
CA ASP A 133 0.27 -20.99 6.39
C ASP A 133 1.64 -20.27 6.36
N SER A 134 1.81 -19.25 5.51
CA SER A 134 3.00 -18.40 5.49
C SER A 134 3.08 -17.42 6.69
N PHE A 135 2.04 -17.38 7.52
CA PHE A 135 1.97 -16.54 8.72
C PHE A 135 2.13 -17.34 10.00
N SER A 136 2.88 -16.79 10.96
CA SER A 136 3.03 -17.36 12.31
C SER A 136 2.84 -16.29 13.39
N ASP A 137 2.73 -16.72 14.64
CA ASP A 137 2.51 -15.83 15.79
C ASP A 137 1.34 -14.86 15.59
N VAL A 138 0.20 -15.37 15.08
CA VAL A 138 -1.00 -14.57 14.85
C VAL A 138 -1.56 -14.10 16.19
N LYS A 139 -1.67 -12.78 16.39
CA LYS A 139 -2.10 -12.15 17.65
C LYS A 139 -3.14 -11.08 17.38
N PHE A 140 -4.22 -11.08 18.16
CA PHE A 140 -5.22 -10.02 18.08
C PHE A 140 -4.63 -8.68 18.53
N GLU A 141 -4.89 -7.62 17.76
CA GLU A 141 -4.37 -6.27 18.03
C GLU A 141 -5.50 -5.29 18.36
N ALA A 142 -6.58 -5.29 17.56
CA ALA A 142 -7.70 -4.38 17.74
C ALA A 142 -8.95 -4.86 17.02
N GLN A 143 -10.10 -4.37 17.49
CA GLN A 143 -11.37 -4.42 16.78
C GLN A 143 -11.95 -3.01 16.71
N GLY A 144 -12.49 -2.64 15.56
CA GLY A 144 -13.19 -1.38 15.35
C GLY A 144 -14.44 -1.59 14.50
N GLY A 145 -15.12 -0.51 14.11
CA GLY A 145 -16.37 -0.59 13.32
C GLY A 145 -16.20 -1.17 11.90
N PHE A 146 -14.97 -1.42 11.46
CA PHE A 146 -14.66 -1.92 10.12
C PHE A 146 -14.03 -3.32 10.12
N GLY A 147 -13.96 -3.99 11.27
CA GLY A 147 -13.28 -5.27 11.34
C GLY A 147 -12.37 -5.50 12.54
N LYS A 148 -11.73 -6.67 12.48
CA LYS A 148 -10.68 -7.11 13.39
C LYS A 148 -9.33 -7.04 12.71
N VAL A 149 -8.32 -6.63 13.47
CA VAL A 149 -6.92 -6.60 13.04
C VAL A 149 -6.11 -7.53 13.94
N TYR A 150 -5.34 -8.37 13.30
CA TYR A 150 -4.34 -9.23 13.93
C TYR A 150 -2.96 -8.84 13.42
N SER A 151 -1.92 -9.05 14.22
CA SER A 151 -0.56 -9.07 13.72
C SER A 151 -0.11 -10.50 13.47
N ALA A 152 0.83 -10.66 12.56
CA ALA A 152 1.50 -11.93 12.33
C ALA A 152 2.95 -11.71 11.87
N LYS A 153 3.79 -12.74 12.00
CA LYS A 153 5.11 -12.79 11.38
C LYS A 153 4.99 -13.41 9.99
N SER A 154 5.68 -12.80 9.03
CA SER A 154 5.87 -13.30 7.67
C SER A 154 7.36 -13.35 7.35
N SER A 155 7.80 -14.43 6.71
CA SER A 155 9.18 -14.56 6.24
C SER A 155 9.54 -13.54 5.15
N ALA A 156 8.55 -13.08 4.38
CA ALA A 156 8.77 -12.15 3.27
C ALA A 156 8.78 -10.68 3.68
N TRP A 157 7.99 -10.30 4.70
CA TRP A 157 7.75 -8.89 5.06
C TRP A 157 8.00 -8.55 6.52
N GLY A 158 8.42 -9.51 7.35
CA GLY A 158 8.53 -9.30 8.80
C GLY A 158 7.14 -9.25 9.45
N LYS A 159 6.90 -8.27 10.33
CA LYS A 159 5.60 -8.12 11.00
C LYS A 159 4.57 -7.53 10.02
N VAL A 160 3.42 -8.19 9.89
CA VAL A 160 2.30 -7.77 9.03
C VAL A 160 1.02 -7.61 9.83
N ALA A 161 0.08 -6.83 9.29
CA ALA A 161 -1.29 -6.74 9.78
C ALA A 161 -2.21 -7.60 8.90
N LEU A 162 -3.03 -8.42 9.54
CA LEU A 162 -4.09 -9.23 8.94
C LEU A 162 -5.44 -8.58 9.30
N LYS A 163 -6.07 -7.91 8.34
CA LYS A 163 -7.33 -7.18 8.52
C LYS A 163 -8.52 -7.97 7.99
N PHE A 164 -9.39 -8.40 8.90
CA PHE A 164 -10.65 -9.08 8.62
C PHE A 164 -11.79 -8.04 8.65
N LEU A 165 -12.59 -7.95 7.59
CA LEU A 165 -13.72 -7.01 7.53
C LEU A 165 -14.98 -7.67 8.09
N ASP A 166 -15.70 -6.99 9.02
CA ASP A 166 -16.77 -7.59 9.83
C ASP A 166 -18.03 -8.06 9.05
N ASN A 167 -18.35 -7.47 7.90
CA ASN A 167 -19.58 -7.74 7.12
C ASN A 167 -19.59 -9.06 6.30
N SER A 168 -18.92 -10.14 6.75
CA SER A 168 -18.67 -11.31 5.89
C SER A 168 -19.73 -12.42 5.91
N GLU A 169 -20.90 -12.23 6.52
CA GLU A 169 -21.98 -13.23 6.45
C GLU A 169 -22.71 -13.25 5.10
N SER A 170 -22.51 -12.26 4.23
CA SER A 170 -22.91 -12.34 2.82
C SER A 170 -21.84 -11.77 1.88
N LEU A 171 -21.07 -12.68 1.28
CA LEU A 171 -20.41 -12.56 -0.03
C LEU A 171 -19.25 -11.56 -0.19
N ALA A 172 -18.32 -11.99 -1.05
CA ALA A 172 -17.05 -11.36 -1.38
C ALA A 172 -17.12 -9.92 -1.94
N SER A 173 -18.30 -9.36 -2.21
CA SER A 173 -18.46 -8.05 -2.88
C SER A 173 -17.98 -6.88 -2.03
N ASP A 174 -18.39 -6.79 -0.75
CA ASP A 174 -17.97 -5.70 0.13
C ASP A 174 -16.45 -5.72 0.36
N PHE A 175 -15.88 -6.93 0.51
CA PHE A 175 -14.44 -7.12 0.63
C PHE A 175 -13.71 -6.71 -0.64
N LEU A 176 -14.20 -7.15 -1.80
CA LEU A 176 -13.55 -6.91 -3.07
C LEU A 176 -13.66 -5.45 -3.52
N ASP A 177 -14.79 -4.79 -3.27
CA ASP A 177 -14.97 -3.36 -3.52
C ASP A 177 -14.02 -2.53 -2.67
N GLU A 178 -13.86 -2.92 -1.41
CA GLU A 178 -12.92 -2.27 -0.52
C GLU A 178 -11.47 -2.52 -0.93
N LEU A 179 -11.12 -3.75 -1.34
CA LEU A 179 -9.82 -4.09 -1.88
C LEU A 179 -9.49 -3.30 -3.16
N ARG A 180 -10.48 -3.16 -4.07
CA ARG A 180 -10.41 -2.34 -5.29
C ARG A 180 -10.20 -0.86 -4.94
N ALA A 181 -10.95 -0.33 -3.98
CA ALA A 181 -10.80 1.03 -3.52
C ALA A 181 -9.39 1.27 -2.95
N HIS A 182 -8.90 0.35 -2.11
CA HIS A 182 -7.56 0.43 -1.55
C HIS A 182 -6.48 0.42 -2.63
N HIS A 183 -6.57 -0.50 -3.60
CA HIS A 183 -5.60 -0.58 -4.70
C HIS A 183 -5.54 0.71 -5.53
N ARG A 184 -6.70 1.30 -5.85
CA ARG A 184 -6.78 2.55 -6.62
C ARG A 184 -6.05 3.69 -5.90
N CYS A 185 -6.23 3.80 -4.58
CA CYS A 185 -5.60 4.84 -3.78
C CYS A 185 -4.13 4.55 -3.46
N SER A 186 -3.74 3.29 -3.28
CA SER A 186 -2.40 2.90 -2.77
C SER A 186 -1.24 3.16 -3.73
N LEU A 187 -1.54 3.57 -4.97
CA LEU A 187 -0.53 4.01 -5.94
C LEU A 187 0.05 5.40 -5.60
N GLY A 188 -0.59 6.13 -4.66
CA GLY A 188 -0.09 7.39 -4.10
C GLY A 188 0.73 7.23 -2.82
N SER A 189 1.48 8.27 -2.45
CA SER A 189 2.22 8.29 -1.18
C SER A 189 1.30 8.54 0.02
N GLY A 190 1.52 7.84 1.13
CA GLY A 190 0.87 8.13 2.41
C GLY A 190 -0.10 7.04 2.88
N ILE A 191 -0.53 6.14 1.98
CA ILE A 191 -1.42 5.02 2.28
C ILE A 191 -0.62 3.79 2.73
N ILE A 192 -1.15 3.01 3.68
CA ILE A 192 -0.56 1.73 4.06
C ILE A 192 -0.58 0.76 2.87
N ASP A 193 0.59 0.22 2.53
CA ASP A 193 0.73 -0.81 1.51
C ASP A 193 -0.08 -2.05 1.88
N CYS A 194 -0.85 -2.54 0.91
CA CYS A 194 -1.46 -3.86 0.95
C CYS A 194 -0.61 -4.79 0.10
N TYR A 195 -0.03 -5.82 0.72
CA TYR A 195 0.79 -6.81 0.03
C TYR A 195 -0.06 -7.80 -0.76
N GLY A 196 -1.31 -8.03 -0.34
CA GLY A 196 -2.17 -8.99 -0.96
C GLY A 196 -3.33 -9.45 -0.10
N VAL A 197 -3.87 -10.59 -0.48
CA VAL A 197 -5.01 -11.25 0.15
C VAL A 197 -4.61 -12.66 0.54
N SER A 198 -5.14 -13.11 1.67
CA SER A 198 -5.08 -14.49 2.11
C SER A 198 -6.48 -14.98 2.47
N LYS A 199 -6.59 -16.26 2.84
CA LYS A 199 -7.83 -16.86 3.33
C LYS A 199 -7.53 -17.71 4.54
N ASP A 200 -8.11 -17.34 5.66
CA ASP A 200 -7.95 -18.06 6.91
C ASP A 200 -8.64 -19.43 6.81
N PRO A 201 -7.91 -20.56 6.98
CA PRO A 201 -8.49 -21.88 6.87
C PRO A 201 -9.47 -22.21 8.01
N GLU A 202 -9.35 -21.54 9.17
CA GLU A 202 -10.22 -21.81 10.33
C GLU A 202 -11.59 -21.17 10.15
N THR A 203 -11.63 -19.91 9.74
CA THR A 203 -12.89 -19.16 9.55
C THR A 203 -13.40 -19.16 8.12
N ASN A 204 -12.59 -19.63 7.15
CA ASN A 204 -12.84 -19.56 5.70
C ASN A 204 -13.03 -18.12 5.17
N ARG A 205 -12.60 -17.11 5.94
CA ARG A 205 -12.74 -15.68 5.59
C ARG A 205 -11.53 -15.17 4.83
N TYR A 206 -11.78 -14.31 3.85
CA TYR A 206 -10.71 -13.54 3.21
C TYR A 206 -10.18 -12.46 4.15
N VAL A 207 -8.87 -12.22 4.05
CA VAL A 207 -8.15 -11.28 4.91
C VAL A 207 -7.18 -10.46 4.08
N MET A 208 -7.13 -9.16 4.34
CA MET A 208 -6.15 -8.28 3.72
C MET A 208 -4.83 -8.36 4.47
N VAL A 209 -3.73 -8.52 3.75
CA VAL A 209 -2.38 -8.56 4.28
C VAL A 209 -1.74 -7.20 4.03
N MET A 210 -1.46 -6.47 5.11
CA MET A 210 -1.04 -5.07 5.05
C MET A 210 0.26 -4.85 5.82
N ARG A 211 0.98 -3.77 5.51
CA ARG A 211 2.11 -3.33 6.34
C ARG A 211 1.62 -3.04 7.77
N PHE A 212 2.31 -3.62 8.75
CA PHE A 212 2.03 -3.34 10.16
C PHE A 212 2.50 -1.92 10.53
N ALA A 213 1.70 -1.16 11.27
CA ALA A 213 2.08 0.15 11.81
C ALA A 213 2.56 -0.01 13.26
N ASP A 214 3.88 -0.07 13.45
CA ASP A 214 4.50 -0.39 14.75
C ASP A 214 4.15 0.57 15.88
N HIS A 215 3.71 1.79 15.56
CA HIS A 215 3.37 2.82 16.54
C HIS A 215 1.86 3.06 16.69
N GLY A 216 1.03 2.19 16.11
CA GLY A 216 -0.42 2.31 16.19
C GLY A 216 -0.95 3.56 15.47
N SER A 217 -1.97 4.19 16.06
CA SER A 217 -2.65 5.34 15.44
C SER A 217 -1.86 6.64 15.56
N LEU A 218 -2.11 7.57 14.63
CA LEU A 218 -1.59 8.94 14.66
C LEU A 218 -1.76 9.60 16.02
N ARG A 219 -2.95 9.47 16.61
CA ARG A 219 -3.21 9.98 17.96
C ARG A 219 -2.29 9.38 19.01
N LYS A 220 -2.14 8.04 19.06
CA LYS A 220 -1.24 7.38 20.02
C LYS A 220 0.21 7.81 19.83
N TYR A 221 0.65 7.89 18.57
CA TYR A 221 2.01 8.33 18.24
C TYR A 221 2.27 9.77 18.68
N LEU A 222 1.39 10.71 18.31
CA LEU A 222 1.54 12.12 18.70
C LEU A 222 1.43 12.27 20.22
N THR A 223 0.49 11.61 20.90
CA THR A 223 0.41 11.65 22.36
C THR A 223 1.73 11.23 23.02
N LYS A 224 2.45 10.26 22.45
CA LYS A 224 3.71 9.76 23.01
C LYS A 224 4.93 10.61 22.63
N TYR A 225 5.03 11.02 21.37
CA TYR A 225 6.28 11.56 20.81
C TYR A 225 6.22 13.04 20.43
N PHE A 226 5.08 13.73 20.59
CA PHE A 226 4.92 15.11 20.08
C PHE A 226 5.97 16.10 20.60
N ALA A 227 6.41 15.97 21.86
CA ALA A 227 7.43 16.82 22.45
C ALA A 227 8.84 16.52 21.90
N GLU A 228 9.10 15.28 21.49
CA GLU A 228 10.39 14.81 20.97
C GLU A 228 10.53 15.09 19.47
N LEU A 229 9.42 15.15 18.73
CA LEU A 229 9.42 15.44 17.30
C LEU A 229 9.86 16.89 17.03
N SER A 230 10.85 17.03 16.17
CA SER A 230 11.23 18.30 15.55
C SER A 230 10.09 18.86 14.69
N TRP A 231 10.17 20.16 14.39
CA TRP A 231 9.21 20.80 13.47
C TRP A 231 9.26 20.21 12.06
N ASP A 232 10.45 19.85 11.58
CA ASP A 232 10.60 19.21 10.27
C ASP A 232 9.90 17.85 10.23
N GLU A 233 9.99 17.05 11.30
CA GLU A 233 9.30 15.76 11.39
C GLU A 233 7.78 15.92 11.41
N LYS A 234 7.28 16.92 12.14
CA LYS A 234 5.86 17.28 12.18
C LYS A 234 5.35 17.71 10.80
N ILE A 235 6.11 18.54 10.08
CA ILE A 235 5.77 19.00 8.74
C ILE A 235 5.74 17.84 7.75
N ILE A 236 6.75 16.95 7.79
CA ILE A 236 6.79 15.77 6.91
C ILE A 236 5.64 14.81 7.21
N LEU A 237 5.26 14.64 8.48
CA LEU A 237 4.10 13.85 8.87
C LEU A 237 2.81 14.44 8.27
N PHE A 238 2.62 15.75 8.38
CA PHE A 238 1.47 16.45 7.82
C PHE A 238 1.42 16.37 6.29
N ASP A 239 2.54 16.62 5.61
CA ASP A 239 2.66 16.52 4.15
C ASP A 239 2.29 15.12 3.64
N ARG A 240 2.66 14.06 4.37
CA ARG A 240 2.29 12.68 4.01
C ARG A 240 0.81 12.39 4.19
N ILE A 241 0.20 12.91 5.27
CA ILE A 241 -1.24 12.79 5.49
C ILE A 241 -1.98 13.52 4.36
N ALA A 242 -1.56 14.74 4.04
CA ALA A 242 -2.13 15.54 2.95
C ALA A 242 -2.01 14.83 1.60
N LYS A 243 -0.85 14.23 1.29
CA LYS A 243 -0.65 13.45 0.06
C LYS A 243 -1.49 12.17 0.03
N GLY A 244 -1.66 11.50 1.17
CA GLY A 244 -2.55 10.34 1.27
C GLY A 244 -3.99 10.72 0.96
N LEU A 245 -4.47 11.83 1.55
CA LEU A 245 -5.81 12.37 1.28
C LEU A 245 -5.97 12.82 -0.17
N GLN A 246 -4.95 13.48 -0.73
CA GLN A 246 -4.93 13.86 -2.14
C GLN A 246 -5.04 12.63 -3.04
N GLY A 247 -4.28 11.56 -2.78
CA GLY A 247 -4.36 10.32 -3.57
C GLY A 247 -5.74 9.65 -3.52
N ILE A 248 -6.43 9.73 -2.37
CA ILE A 248 -7.82 9.27 -2.24
C ILE A 248 -8.75 10.12 -3.12
N HIS A 249 -8.62 11.44 -3.07
CA HIS A 249 -9.46 12.36 -3.86
C HIS A 249 -9.20 12.25 -5.36
N ASP A 250 -7.94 12.14 -5.78
CA ASP A 250 -7.54 11.95 -7.17
C ASP A 250 -8.08 10.63 -7.75
N SER A 251 -8.35 9.65 -6.88
CA SER A 251 -9.00 8.38 -7.24
C SER A 251 -10.53 8.47 -7.31
N GLY A 252 -11.11 9.67 -7.14
CA GLY A 252 -12.56 9.90 -7.10
C GLY A 252 -13.24 9.38 -5.83
N LEU A 253 -12.46 9.11 -4.77
CA LEU A 253 -12.94 8.55 -3.51
C LEU A 253 -12.92 9.60 -2.40
N VAL A 254 -13.66 9.35 -1.33
CA VAL A 254 -13.67 10.20 -0.13
C VAL A 254 -13.46 9.30 1.08
N HIS A 255 -12.55 9.68 1.97
CA HIS A 255 -12.18 8.91 3.16
C HIS A 255 -13.31 8.83 4.21
N ARG A 256 -14.17 9.86 4.29
CA ARG A 256 -15.42 9.98 5.09
C ARG A 256 -15.34 9.83 6.61
N ASP A 257 -14.31 9.23 7.16
CA ASP A 257 -14.13 9.07 8.62
C ASP A 257 -12.68 9.40 9.03
N PHE A 258 -12.17 10.49 8.45
CA PHE A 258 -10.92 11.10 8.88
C PHE A 258 -11.15 11.81 10.22
N HIS A 259 -10.87 11.12 11.32
CA HIS A 259 -11.01 11.61 12.69
C HIS A 259 -9.66 12.07 13.26
N ARG A 260 -9.71 12.95 14.27
CA ARG A 260 -8.57 13.60 14.93
C ARG A 260 -7.71 12.64 15.77
#